data_AF-A0A1I2Z826-F1
#
_entry.id   AF-A0A1I2Z826-F1
#
_cell.length_a   1.000
_cell.length_b   1.000
_cell.length_c   1.000
_cell.angle_alpha   90.00
_cell.angle_beta   90.00
_cell.angle_gamma   90.00
#
_symmetry.space_group_name_H-M   'P 1'
#
loop_
_entity.id
_entity.type
_entity.pdbx_description
1 polymer ?
#
loop_
_entity_poly.entity_id
_entity_poly.type
_entity_poly.pdbx_seq_one_letter_code
_entity_poly.pdbx_strand_id
1 'polypeptide(L)'
;MSEQPFHESVVAADKRSKVIALLVAIAAFLLVRELVDDVQFASIVAATAGIGTRLYIPYHASIRVPEPERTPLSEHPTAGEYHHGAAGIGLVVLSVVAVAAFVFTHGLVTSIGVGIISGVVSYVMLSSALPAQ
;
A
#
# COMPACT_ATOMS: atom_id res chain seq x y z
N MET A 1 17.43 25.76 14.37
CA MET A 1 16.70 24.49 14.19
C MET A 1 16.87 24.12 12.73
N SER A 2 17.88 23.31 12.43
CA SER A 2 18.26 22.90 11.08
C SER A 2 18.22 21.38 11.01
N GLU A 3 17.88 20.87 9.82
CA GLU A 3 17.65 19.46 9.44
C GLU A 3 16.18 19.02 9.42
N GLN A 4 15.43 19.50 8.42
CA GLN A 4 14.50 18.59 7.74
C GLN A 4 15.26 18.00 6.56
N PRO A 5 15.80 16.77 6.67
CA PRO A 5 16.46 16.10 5.54
C PRO A 5 15.47 15.73 4.44
N PHE A 6 14.15 15.78 4.68
CA PHE A 6 13.10 15.47 3.72
C PHE A 6 12.33 16.72 3.30
N HIS A 7 11.99 16.80 2.01
CA HIS A 7 11.17 17.87 1.46
C HIS A 7 9.80 17.94 2.18
N GLU A 8 9.33 19.15 2.49
CA GLU A 8 8.13 19.40 3.32
C GLU A 8 6.87 18.69 2.76
N SER A 9 6.79 18.59 1.43
CA SER A 9 5.71 17.89 0.72
C SER A 9 5.60 16.41 1.11
N VAL A 10 6.73 15.73 1.33
CA VAL A 10 6.78 14.31 1.70
C VAL A 10 6.36 14.12 3.15
N VAL A 11 6.81 15.02 4.05
CA VAL A 11 6.41 14.99 5.47
C VAL A 11 4.92 15.28 5.63
N ALA A 12 4.38 16.24 4.87
CA ALA A 12 2.95 16.52 4.86
C ALA A 12 2.14 15.34 4.30
N ALA A 13 2.65 14.67 3.25
CA ALA A 13 2.04 13.47 2.69
C ALA A 13 2.03 12.31 3.68
N ASP A 14 3.11 12.05 4.43
CA ASP A 14 3.14 11.03 5.49
C ASP A 14 2.05 11.28 6.54
N LYS A 15 1.94 12.51 7.06
CA LYS A 15 0.91 12.85 8.06
C LYS A 15 -0.51 12.63 7.53
N ARG A 16 -0.78 13.06 6.29
CA ARG A 16 -2.09 12.87 5.63
C ARG A 16 -2.37 11.41 5.30
N SER A 17 -1.33 10.63 4.97
CA SER A 17 -1.48 9.21 4.61
C SER A 17 -2.11 8.40 5.73
N LYS A 18 -1.89 8.74 7.01
CA LYS A 18 -2.48 8.05 8.15
C LYS A 18 -4.01 8.14 8.16
N VAL A 19 -4.53 9.34 7.92
CA VAL A 19 -5.97 9.59 7.87
C VAL A 19 -6.57 8.95 6.62
N ILE A 20 -5.91 9.10 5.46
CA ILE A 20 -6.39 8.53 4.20
C ILE A 20 -6.39 7.00 4.26
N ALA A 21 -5.33 6.38 4.78
CA ALA A 21 -5.23 4.93 4.96
C ALA A 21 -6.33 4.40 5.89
N LEU A 22 -6.65 5.12 6.97
CA LEU A 22 -7.76 4.76 7.85
C LEU A 22 -9.10 4.80 7.12
N LEU A 23 -9.37 5.87 6.37
CA LEU A 23 -10.60 6.00 5.58
C LEU A 23 -10.70 4.89 4.51
N VAL A 24 -9.60 4.58 3.82
CA VAL A 24 -9.54 3.48 2.85
C VAL A 24 -9.81 2.14 3.53
N ALA A 25 -9.21 1.87 4.68
CA ALA A 25 -9.44 0.63 5.42
C ALA A 25 -10.91 0.48 5.84
N ILE A 26 -11.52 1.55 6.38
CA ILE A 26 -12.95 1.55 6.75
C ILE A 26 -13.82 1.29 5.52
N ALA A 27 -13.60 2.02 4.43
CA ALA A 27 -14.36 1.85 3.20
C ALA A 27 -14.22 0.43 2.64
N ALA A 28 -12.99 -0.09 2.55
CA ALA A 28 -12.71 -1.44 2.07
C ALA A 28 -13.38 -2.49 2.96
N PHE A 29 -13.33 -2.34 4.29
CA PHE A 29 -13.99 -3.26 5.21
C PHE A 29 -15.51 -3.31 4.97
N LEU A 30 -16.16 -2.14 4.92
CA LEU A 30 -17.61 -2.07 4.73
C LEU A 30 -18.05 -2.66 3.39
N LEU A 31 -17.35 -2.33 2.30
CA LEU A 31 -17.66 -2.82 0.96
C LEU A 31 -17.44 -4.33 0.83
N VAL A 32 -16.32 -4.85 1.33
CA VAL A 32 -15.99 -6.27 1.21
C VAL A 32 -16.85 -7.12 2.11
N ARG A 33 -17.17 -6.63 3.32
CA ARG A 33 -18.09 -7.31 4.24
C ARG A 33 -19.46 -7.49 3.59
N GLU A 34 -19.99 -6.45 2.95
CA GLU A 34 -21.28 -6.52 2.25
C GLU A 34 -21.25 -7.52 1.09
N LEU A 35 -20.13 -7.62 0.38
CA LEU A 35 -19.99 -8.48 -0.78
C LEU A 35 -19.81 -9.96 -0.44
N VAL A 36 -19.15 -10.26 0.69
CA VAL A 36 -18.59 -11.59 0.97
C VAL A 36 -19.17 -12.25 2.24
N ASP A 37 -19.81 -11.48 3.12
CA ASP A 37 -20.35 -11.91 4.43
C ASP A 37 -19.33 -12.65 5.34
N ASP A 38 -18.03 -12.48 5.07
CA ASP A 38 -16.93 -12.99 5.90
C ASP A 38 -16.17 -11.83 6.53
N VAL A 39 -16.36 -11.66 7.85
CA VAL A 39 -15.75 -10.55 8.62
C VAL A 39 -14.24 -10.69 8.71
N GLN A 40 -13.71 -11.91 8.82
CA GLN A 40 -12.27 -12.15 8.91
C GLN A 40 -11.61 -11.78 7.60
N PHE A 41 -12.16 -12.24 6.48
CA PHE A 41 -11.69 -11.91 5.14
C PHE A 41 -11.75 -10.40 4.88
N ALA A 42 -12.89 -9.77 5.15
CA ALA A 42 -13.06 -8.32 5.00
C ALA A 42 -12.03 -7.53 5.81
N SER A 43 -11.71 -7.98 7.03
CA SER A 43 -10.70 -7.35 7.89
C SER A 43 -9.28 -7.45 7.30
N ILE A 44 -8.92 -8.61 6.74
CA ILE A 44 -7.61 -8.82 6.09
C ILE A 44 -7.47 -7.92 4.87
N VAL A 45 -8.50 -7.87 4.02
CA VAL A 45 -8.52 -7.03 2.81
C VAL A 45 -8.43 -5.55 3.20
N ALA A 46 -9.19 -5.12 4.19
CA ALA A 46 -9.17 -3.74 4.68
C ALA A 46 -7.79 -3.34 5.23
N ALA A 47 -7.17 -4.20 6.04
CA ALA A 47 -5.85 -3.94 6.61
C ALA A 47 -4.79 -3.83 5.51
N THR A 48 -4.78 -4.75 4.55
CA THR A 48 -3.83 -4.75 3.44
C THR A 48 -4.00 -3.52 2.53
N ALA A 49 -5.24 -3.13 2.21
CA ALA A 49 -5.53 -1.92 1.44
C ALA A 49 -5.09 -0.63 2.18
N GLY A 50 -5.34 -0.56 3.48
CA GLY A 50 -4.90 0.54 4.34
C GLY A 50 -3.38 0.66 4.40
N ILE A 51 -2.67 -0.46 4.63
CA ILE A 51 -1.20 -0.47 4.62
C ILE A 51 -0.68 -0.08 3.24
N GLY A 52 -1.23 -0.63 2.16
CA GLY A 52 -0.83 -0.30 0.80
C GLY A 52 -0.95 1.20 0.50
N THR A 53 -2.06 1.80 0.92
CA THR A 53 -2.30 3.25 0.80
C THR A 53 -1.27 4.07 1.57
N ARG A 54 -0.93 3.64 2.80
CA ARG A 54 0.06 4.32 3.65
C ARG A 54 1.46 4.28 3.06
N LEU A 55 1.82 3.22 2.34
CA LEU A 55 3.11 3.11 1.65
C LEU A 55 3.13 3.90 0.34
N TYR A 56 2.04 3.88 -0.41
CA TYR A 56 1.97 4.51 -1.73
C TYR A 56 1.94 6.04 -1.68
N ILE A 57 1.22 6.64 -0.73
CA ILE A 57 1.03 8.11 -0.69
C ILE A 57 2.36 8.87 -0.47
N PRO A 58 3.20 8.56 0.53
CA PRO A 58 4.48 9.23 0.72
C PRO A 58 5.44 8.99 -0.45
N TYR A 59 5.44 7.77 -1.01
CA TYR A 59 6.19 7.46 -2.24
C TYR A 59 5.77 8.34 -3.41
N HIS A 60 4.47 8.46 -3.65
CA HIS A 60 3.95 9.29 -4.74
C HIS A 60 4.30 10.77 -4.56
N ALA A 61 4.43 11.24 -3.31
CA ALA A 61 4.91 12.57 -3.01
C ALA A 61 6.43 12.71 -3.24
N SER A 62 7.24 11.70 -2.92
CA SER A 62 8.70 11.76 -3.08
C SER A 62 9.11 11.79 -4.55
N ILE A 63 8.45 11.03 -5.43
CA ILE A 63 8.75 11.03 -6.87
C ILE A 63 8.37 12.35 -7.57
N ARG A 64 7.56 13.20 -6.93
CA ARG A 64 7.22 14.54 -7.44
C ARG A 64 8.26 15.60 -7.07
N VAL A 65 9.15 15.30 -6.12
CA VAL A 65 10.29 16.16 -5.79
C VAL A 65 11.35 16.01 -6.89
N PRO A 66 11.93 17.11 -7.39
CA PRO A 66 13.04 17.06 -8.34
C PRO A 66 14.18 16.19 -7.82
N GLU A 67 14.82 15.38 -8.68
CA GLU A 67 15.92 14.48 -8.30
C GLU A 67 17.03 15.13 -7.45
N PRO A 68 17.55 16.35 -7.75
CA PRO A 68 18.64 16.93 -6.95
C PRO A 68 18.23 17.30 -5.52
N GLU A 69 16.93 17.37 -5.22
CA GLU A 69 16.37 17.70 -3.91
C GLU A 69 15.68 16.50 -3.25
N ARG A 70 15.71 15.34 -3.90
CA ARG A 70 15.04 14.12 -3.43
C ARG A 70 15.96 13.36 -2.48
N THR A 71 15.46 13.18 -1.26
CA THR A 71 16.07 12.29 -0.28
C THR A 71 15.38 10.93 -0.32
N PRO A 72 16.14 9.82 -0.44
CA PRO A 72 15.59 8.48 -0.44
C PRO A 72 14.74 8.17 0.78
N LEU A 73 13.55 7.62 0.56
CA LEU A 73 12.66 7.25 1.66
C LEU A 73 13.27 6.19 2.58
N SER A 74 14.16 5.34 2.07
CA SER A 74 14.92 4.36 2.86
C SER A 74 15.88 4.97 3.87
N GLU A 75 16.24 6.25 3.73
CA GLU A 75 17.08 6.95 4.71
C GLU A 75 16.31 7.40 5.95
N HIS A 76 14.97 7.36 5.91
CA HIS A 76 14.18 7.67 7.09
C HIS A 76 14.36 6.54 8.12
N PRO A 77 14.73 6.83 9.39
CA PRO A 77 15.09 5.80 10.37
C PRO A 77 13.98 4.78 10.69
N THR A 78 12.73 5.11 10.37
CA THR A 78 11.57 4.24 10.55
C THR A 78 11.04 3.64 9.25
N ALA A 79 11.66 3.95 8.12
CA ALA A 79 11.33 3.37 6.82
C ALA A 79 12.22 2.13 6.59
N GLY A 80 11.67 1.10 5.95
CA GLY A 80 12.45 -0.11 5.66
C GLY A 80 13.21 -0.01 4.35
N GLU A 81 14.20 -0.87 4.14
CA GLU A 81 14.94 -0.97 2.89
C GLU A 81 14.16 -1.76 1.84
N TYR A 82 13.08 -1.18 1.31
CA TYR A 82 12.29 -1.76 0.22
C TYR A 82 11.69 -0.69 -0.68
N HIS A 83 11.21 -1.11 -1.87
CA HIS A 83 10.55 -0.20 -2.80
C HIS A 83 9.12 0.09 -2.33
N HIS A 84 8.93 1.19 -1.58
CA HIS A 84 7.67 1.52 -0.91
C HIS A 84 6.52 1.74 -1.90
N GLY A 85 6.79 2.34 -3.07
CA GLY A 85 5.80 2.45 -4.15
C GLY A 85 5.29 1.10 -4.66
N ALA A 86 6.21 0.20 -5.03
CA ALA A 86 5.88 -1.15 -5.46
C ALA A 86 5.18 -1.95 -4.35
N ALA A 87 5.61 -1.82 -3.09
CA ALA A 87 4.97 -2.49 -1.97
C ALA A 87 3.55 -1.96 -1.73
N GLY A 88 3.36 -0.64 -1.81
CA GLY A 88 2.06 0.00 -1.68
C GLY A 88 1.07 -0.48 -2.75
N ILE A 89 1.46 -0.43 -4.03
CA ILE A 89 0.63 -0.89 -5.14
C ILE A 89 0.41 -2.41 -5.06
N GLY A 90 1.45 -3.19 -4.76
CA GLY A 90 1.35 -4.65 -4.64
C GLY A 90 0.33 -5.08 -3.59
N LEU A 91 0.27 -4.38 -2.45
CA LEU A 91 -0.76 -4.62 -1.43
C LEU A 91 -2.17 -4.28 -1.91
N VAL A 92 -2.34 -3.20 -2.67
CA VAL A 92 -3.65 -2.86 -3.26
C VAL A 92 -4.09 -3.90 -4.28
N VAL A 93 -3.18 -4.36 -5.15
CA VAL A 93 -3.48 -5.42 -6.13
C VAL A 93 -3.86 -6.72 -5.41
N LEU A 94 -3.11 -7.10 -4.39
CA LEU A 94 -3.43 -8.24 -3.53
C LEU A 94 -4.85 -8.15 -2.98
N SER A 95 -5.22 -7.00 -2.41
CA SER A 95 -6.56 -6.78 -1.84
C SER A 95 -7.65 -6.99 -2.88
N VAL A 96 -7.49 -6.41 -4.08
CA VAL A 96 -8.48 -6.51 -5.17
C VAL A 96 -8.59 -7.94 -5.69
N VAL A 97 -7.46 -8.59 -5.97
CA VAL A 97 -7.42 -9.95 -6.51
C VAL A 97 -7.94 -10.97 -5.49
N ALA A 98 -7.62 -10.80 -4.21
CA ALA A 98 -8.16 -11.65 -3.15
C ALA A 98 -9.68 -11.58 -3.13
N VAL A 99 -10.27 -10.37 -3.18
CA VAL A 99 -11.73 -10.20 -3.20
C VAL A 99 -12.35 -10.86 -4.42
N ALA A 100 -11.78 -10.62 -5.61
CA ALA A 100 -12.25 -11.26 -6.83
C ALA A 100 -12.20 -12.80 -6.72
N ALA A 101 -11.09 -13.35 -6.22
CA ALA A 101 -10.95 -14.79 -6.01
C ALA A 101 -11.97 -15.34 -5.01
N PHE A 102 -12.28 -14.60 -3.94
CA PHE A 102 -13.27 -15.03 -2.95
C PHE A 102 -14.67 -15.08 -3.55
N VAL A 103 -15.07 -14.08 -4.33
CA VAL A 103 -16.37 -14.06 -5.00
C VAL A 103 -16.62 -15.31 -5.85
N PHE A 104 -15.58 -15.89 -6.46
CA PHE A 104 -15.72 -17.10 -7.26
C PHE A 104 -15.53 -18.40 -6.47
N THR A 105 -14.60 -18.42 -5.51
CA THR A 105 -14.18 -19.67 -4.84
C THR A 105 -14.85 -19.88 -3.49
N HIS A 106 -15.33 -18.82 -2.85
CA HIS A 106 -15.85 -18.79 -1.47
C HIS A 106 -14.89 -19.40 -0.43
N GLY A 107 -13.61 -19.53 -0.78
CA GLY A 107 -12.59 -20.18 0.05
C GLY A 107 -11.59 -19.17 0.58
N LEU A 108 -11.58 -18.98 1.90
CA LEU A 108 -10.68 -18.03 2.58
C LEU A 108 -9.21 -18.26 2.22
N VAL A 109 -8.72 -19.50 2.41
CA VAL A 109 -7.30 -19.85 2.21
C VAL A 109 -6.90 -19.68 0.74
N THR A 110 -7.74 -20.18 -0.18
CA THR A 110 -7.49 -20.08 -1.63
C THR A 110 -7.42 -18.62 -2.06
N SER A 111 -8.37 -17.79 -1.62
CA SER A 111 -8.47 -16.39 -2.02
C SER A 111 -7.31 -15.55 -1.49
N ILE A 112 -6.93 -15.76 -0.23
CA ILE A 112 -5.75 -15.14 0.35
C ILE A 112 -4.49 -15.59 -0.40
N GLY A 113 -4.35 -16.88 -0.70
CA GLY A 113 -3.20 -17.42 -1.44
C GLY A 113 -3.05 -16.78 -2.82
N VAL A 114 -4.14 -16.72 -3.59
CA VAL A 114 -4.15 -16.07 -4.92
C VAL A 114 -3.83 -14.59 -4.81
N GLY A 115 -4.40 -13.90 -3.82
CA GLY A 115 -4.09 -12.51 -3.51
C GLY A 115 -2.59 -12.30 -3.24
N ILE A 116 -2.00 -13.08 -2.33
CA ILE A 116 -0.57 -12.99 -1.97
C ILE A 116 0.30 -13.17 -3.21
N ILE A 117 0.05 -14.23 -4.00
CA ILE A 117 0.81 -14.49 -5.22
C ILE A 117 0.73 -13.28 -6.17
N SER A 118 -0.46 -12.75 -6.40
CA SER A 118 -0.65 -11.59 -7.28
C SER A 118 0.06 -10.32 -6.76
N GLY A 119 0.04 -10.09 -5.45
CA GLY A 119 0.72 -8.96 -4.82
C GLY A 119 2.23 -9.07 -4.91
N VAL A 120 2.78 -10.26 -4.70
CA VAL A 120 4.23 -10.53 -4.83
C VAL A 120 4.68 -10.36 -6.28
N VAL A 121 3.96 -10.93 -7.25
CA VAL A 121 4.26 -10.75 -8.68
C VAL A 121 4.23 -9.27 -9.05
N SER A 122 3.19 -8.55 -8.61
CA SER A 122 3.07 -7.11 -8.84
C SER A 122 4.23 -6.33 -8.22
N TYR A 123 4.62 -6.66 -6.99
CA TYR A 123 5.77 -6.05 -6.33
C TYR A 123 7.06 -6.24 -7.12
N VAL A 124 7.36 -7.47 -7.54
CA VAL A 124 8.60 -7.79 -8.28
C VAL A 124 8.64 -7.07 -9.62
N MET A 125 7.52 -7.01 -10.35
CA MET A 125 7.48 -6.27 -11.61
C MET A 125 7.64 -4.76 -11.39
N LEU A 126 6.92 -4.20 -10.43
CA LEU A 126 6.92 -2.77 -10.16
C LEU A 126 8.23 -2.28 -9.53
N SER A 127 8.90 -3.07 -8.71
CA SER A 127 10.17 -2.68 -8.08
C SER A 127 11.28 -2.43 -9.10
N SER A 128 11.19 -3.06 -10.27
CA SER A 128 12.11 -2.84 -11.39
C SER A 128 11.68 -1.72 -12.35
N ALA A 129 10.38 -1.40 -12.39
CA ALA A 129 9.80 -0.45 -13.35
C ALA A 129 9.57 0.96 -12.76
N LEU A 130 9.35 1.04 -11.46
CA LEU A 130 9.08 2.30 -10.77
C LEU A 130 10.39 3.02 -10.42
N PRO A 131 10.37 4.37 -10.39
CA PRO A 131 11.52 5.14 -9.94
C PRO A 131 11.93 4.74 -8.53
N ALA A 132 13.22 4.45 -8.37
CA ALA A 132 13.84 4.42 -7.05
C ALA A 132 13.63 5.78 -6.38
N GLN A 133 13.30 5.71 -5.10
CA GLN A 133 12.86 6.82 -4.27
C GLN A 133 14.02 7.33 -3.46
#